data_AF-A0A537JX87-F1
#
_entry.id   AF-A0A537JX87-F1
#
_cell.length_a   1.000
_cell.length_b   1.000
_cell.length_c   1.000
_cell.angle_alpha   90.00
_cell.angle_beta   90.00
_cell.angle_gamma   90.00
#
_symmetry.space_group_name_H-M   'P 1'
#
loop_
_entity.id
_entity.type
_entity.pdbx_description
1 polymer ?
#
loop_
_entity_poly.entity_id
_entity_poly.type
_entity_poly.pdbx_seq_one_letter_code
_entity_poly.pdbx_strand_id
1 'polypeptide(L)'
;MGRQILIALVLAAAIAGTAAAAQAATYDIASDFSAASNPNGVWSYGFAPTPVITPGVPPALVLYDQSGPTSCGGSNRPFWDSSVVQSSGAPAVFDNPTGSPIGCGIYVHPAHTAGFHPGQQDQFSIYRFTTPSTGNYALDATFMVLDPATGGTDVHILNN
;
A
#
# COMPACT_ATOMS: atom_id res chain seq x y z
N MET A 1 72.26 -7.81 39.33
CA MET A 1 71.26 -6.87 39.87
C MET A 1 70.25 -6.57 38.79
N GLY A 2 68.95 -6.60 39.08
CA GLY A 2 67.91 -6.06 38.19
C GLY A 2 67.06 -7.09 37.44
N ARG A 3 66.08 -7.65 38.16
CA ARG A 3 64.92 -8.42 37.65
C ARG A 3 63.94 -7.40 37.04
N GLN A 4 63.49 -7.55 35.79
CA GLN A 4 62.28 -6.87 35.32
C GLN A 4 61.39 -7.84 34.56
N ILE A 5 60.30 -8.20 35.22
CA ILE A 5 59.15 -8.93 34.72
C ILE A 5 58.26 -7.89 34.03
N LEU A 6 58.01 -8.03 32.73
CA LEU A 6 56.98 -7.26 32.05
C LEU A 6 55.70 -8.10 31.98
N ILE A 7 54.70 -7.58 32.68
CA ILE A 7 53.35 -8.12 32.83
C ILE A 7 52.63 -7.98 31.50
N ALA A 8 52.11 -9.09 30.97
CA ALA A 8 51.21 -9.07 29.82
C ALA A 8 49.85 -8.48 30.27
N LEU A 9 49.57 -7.25 29.85
CA LEU A 9 48.23 -6.65 29.92
C LEU A 9 47.42 -7.20 28.74
N VAL A 10 46.60 -8.21 29.00
CA VAL A 10 45.54 -8.62 28.07
C VAL A 10 44.42 -7.60 28.20
N LEU A 11 44.33 -6.68 27.24
CA LEU A 11 43.18 -5.81 27.08
C LEU A 11 42.05 -6.62 26.42
N ALA A 12 41.13 -7.15 27.23
CA ALA A 12 39.88 -7.69 26.71
C ALA A 12 39.01 -6.51 26.25
N ALA A 13 38.99 -6.22 24.96
CA ALA A 13 38.03 -5.30 24.37
C ALA A 13 36.65 -5.98 24.39
N ALA A 14 35.81 -5.61 25.36
CA ALA A 14 34.40 -5.95 25.32
C ALA A 14 33.74 -5.18 24.16
N ILE A 15 33.52 -5.87 23.04
CA ILE A 15 32.67 -5.37 21.96
C ILE A 15 31.24 -5.44 22.50
N ALA A 16 30.80 -4.37 23.14
CA ALA A 16 29.38 -4.14 23.39
C ALA A 16 28.74 -3.89 22.02
N GLY A 17 28.32 -4.97 21.35
CA GLY A 17 27.47 -4.87 20.17
C GLY A 17 26.19 -4.18 20.59
N THR A 18 26.01 -2.93 20.18
CA THR A 18 24.71 -2.27 20.25
C THR A 18 23.78 -3.08 19.34
N ALA A 19 22.95 -3.94 19.92
CA ALA A 19 21.80 -4.49 19.22
C ALA A 19 20.89 -3.30 18.92
N ALA A 20 21.02 -2.74 17.72
CA ALA A 20 20.04 -1.80 17.22
C ALA A 20 18.71 -2.56 17.19
N ALA A 21 17.74 -2.10 17.99
CA ALA A 21 16.38 -2.62 17.90
C ALA A 21 15.92 -2.40 16.44
N ALA A 22 15.71 -3.48 15.71
CA ALA A 22 15.11 -3.40 14.39
C ALA A 22 13.70 -2.83 14.59
N GLN A 23 13.48 -1.60 14.15
CA GLN A 23 12.13 -1.04 14.13
C GLN A 23 11.30 -1.88 13.17
N ALA A 24 10.10 -2.27 13.59
CA ALA A 24 9.15 -2.90 12.69
C ALA A 24 8.89 -1.95 11.52
N ALA A 25 9.04 -2.44 10.30
CA ALA A 25 8.69 -1.65 9.12
C ALA A 25 7.16 -1.46 9.10
N THR A 26 6.72 -0.22 8.92
CA THR A 26 5.32 0.12 8.70
C THR A 26 5.12 0.33 7.21
N TYR A 27 4.07 -0.29 6.67
CA TYR A 27 3.62 -0.11 5.30
C TYR A 27 2.21 0.44 5.35
N ASP A 28 2.00 1.59 4.72
CA ASP A 28 0.73 2.29 4.74
C ASP A 28 0.40 2.73 3.32
N ILE A 29 -0.67 2.19 2.78
CA ILE A 29 -1.03 2.39 1.38
C ILE A 29 -1.30 3.86 1.04
N ALA A 30 -1.84 4.66 1.95
CA ALA A 30 -2.09 6.08 1.70
C ALA A 30 -0.80 6.90 1.65
N SER A 31 0.23 6.49 2.41
CA SER A 31 1.54 7.14 2.37
C SER A 31 2.48 6.57 1.29
N ASP A 32 2.32 5.30 0.93
CA ASP A 32 3.20 4.57 0.02
C ASP A 32 2.69 4.56 -1.44
N PHE A 33 1.47 5.03 -1.70
CA PHE A 33 0.89 5.05 -3.04
C PHE A 33 1.83 5.77 -4.02
N SER A 34 2.08 5.15 -5.17
CA SER A 34 2.93 5.73 -6.21
C SER A 34 2.31 5.53 -7.57
N ALA A 35 2.17 6.62 -8.31
CA ALA A 35 1.78 6.62 -9.73
C ALA A 35 2.99 6.46 -10.68
N ALA A 36 4.21 6.33 -10.15
CA ALA A 36 5.43 6.30 -10.96
C ALA A 36 5.72 4.91 -11.56
N SER A 37 5.37 3.84 -10.86
CA SER A 37 5.53 2.46 -11.34
C SER A 37 4.48 1.54 -10.72
N ASN A 38 4.14 0.48 -11.45
CA ASN A 38 3.32 -0.61 -10.96
C ASN A 38 3.89 -1.93 -11.50
N PRO A 39 4.50 -2.77 -10.65
CA PRO A 39 4.57 -2.66 -9.17
C PRO A 39 5.43 -1.51 -8.64
N ASN A 40 5.27 -1.18 -7.36
CA ASN A 40 6.10 -0.23 -6.61
C ASN A 40 6.52 -0.81 -5.26
N GLY A 41 7.72 -1.39 -5.19
CA GLY A 41 8.23 -2.03 -3.98
C GLY A 41 7.34 -3.21 -3.55
N VAL A 42 6.82 -3.14 -2.32
CA VAL A 42 5.91 -4.15 -1.74
C VAL A 42 4.48 -4.05 -2.26
N TRP A 43 4.14 -3.00 -3.00
CA TRP A 43 2.79 -2.72 -3.47
C TRP A 43 2.62 -3.06 -4.95
N SER A 44 1.50 -3.69 -5.29
CA SER A 44 1.00 -3.85 -6.65
C SER A 44 -0.45 -3.41 -6.72
N TYR A 45 -0.83 -2.77 -7.82
CA TYR A 45 -2.16 -2.26 -8.07
C TYR A 45 -2.79 -2.98 -9.26
N GLY A 46 -4.05 -3.36 -9.17
CA GLY A 46 -4.70 -4.01 -10.30
C GLY A 46 -6.12 -4.40 -10.00
N PHE A 47 -6.65 -5.28 -10.84
CA PHE A 47 -7.99 -5.79 -10.68
C PHE A 47 -8.04 -7.31 -10.79
N ALA A 48 -9.05 -7.90 -10.13
CA ALA A 48 -9.47 -9.27 -10.41
C ALA A 48 -10.54 -9.25 -11.52
N PRO A 49 -10.33 -9.97 -12.64
CA PRO A 49 -11.26 -9.96 -13.77
C PRO A 49 -12.59 -10.65 -13.46
N THR A 50 -12.61 -11.55 -12.47
CA THR A 50 -13.81 -12.27 -12.04
C THR A 50 -14.07 -12.01 -10.56
N PRO A 51 -15.30 -11.69 -10.15
CA PRO A 51 -15.67 -11.43 -8.76
C PRO A 51 -15.81 -12.72 -7.93
N VAL A 52 -14.79 -13.59 -7.97
CA VAL A 52 -14.80 -14.85 -7.23
C VAL A 52 -13.75 -14.79 -6.14
N ILE A 53 -14.23 -14.83 -4.89
CA ILE A 53 -13.38 -14.95 -3.72
C ILE A 53 -13.43 -16.39 -3.25
N THR A 54 -12.27 -17.06 -3.32
CA THR A 54 -12.10 -18.40 -2.77
C THR A 54 -11.20 -18.28 -1.54
N PRO A 55 -11.67 -18.62 -0.33
CA PRO A 55 -10.86 -18.56 0.88
C PRO A 55 -9.54 -19.33 0.73
N GLY A 56 -8.42 -18.68 1.05
CA GLY A 56 -7.08 -19.27 0.94
C GLY A 56 -6.52 -19.35 -0.49
N VAL A 57 -7.20 -18.77 -1.48
CA VAL A 57 -6.68 -18.65 -2.85
C VAL A 57 -6.58 -17.16 -3.19
N PRO A 58 -5.37 -16.64 -3.45
CA PRO A 58 -5.19 -15.27 -3.91
C PRO A 58 -5.96 -15.04 -5.22
N PRO A 59 -6.79 -13.97 -5.32
CA PRO A 59 -7.41 -13.63 -6.59
C PRO A 59 -6.35 -13.40 -7.67
N ALA A 60 -6.67 -13.73 -8.92
CA ALA A 60 -5.83 -13.29 -10.04
C ALA A 60 -5.70 -11.76 -10.01
N LEU A 61 -4.50 -11.24 -10.29
CA LEU A 61 -4.26 -9.80 -10.36
C LEU A 61 -3.75 -9.46 -11.75
N VAL A 62 -4.59 -8.74 -12.50
CA VAL A 62 -4.18 -8.06 -13.71
C VAL A 62 -3.75 -6.66 -13.31
N LEU A 63 -2.47 -6.33 -13.53
CA LEU A 63 -1.92 -5.04 -13.13
C LEU A 63 -2.55 -3.92 -13.95
N TYR A 64 -2.82 -2.80 -13.28
CA TYR A 64 -3.10 -1.54 -13.94
C TYR A 64 -1.86 -1.02 -14.67
N ASP A 65 -2.08 -0.44 -15.84
CA ASP A 65 -1.05 -0.02 -16.79
C ASP A 65 -1.16 1.46 -17.19
N GLN A 66 -2.18 2.15 -16.70
CA GLN A 66 -2.36 3.59 -16.87
C GLN A 66 -2.31 4.29 -15.51
N SER A 67 -1.54 5.37 -15.44
CA SER A 67 -1.44 6.22 -14.26
C SER A 67 -1.32 7.68 -14.64
N GLY A 68 -1.59 8.55 -13.67
CA GLY A 68 -1.41 9.98 -13.81
C GLY A 68 -2.14 10.76 -12.74
N PRO A 69 -2.21 12.09 -12.88
CA PRO A 69 -3.13 12.91 -12.10
C PRO A 69 -4.52 12.93 -12.75
N THR A 70 -5.57 12.74 -11.95
CA THR A 70 -6.94 13.08 -12.34
C THR A 70 -7.42 14.27 -11.52
N SER A 71 -8.11 15.22 -12.15
CA SER A 71 -8.74 16.33 -11.46
C SER A 71 -9.98 15.84 -10.70
N CYS A 72 -9.99 16.02 -9.39
CA CYS A 72 -11.12 15.83 -8.49
C CYS A 72 -11.45 17.21 -7.90
N GLY A 73 -12.54 17.83 -8.39
CA GLY A 73 -12.99 19.19 -8.01
C GLY A 73 -11.88 20.24 -7.97
N GLY A 74 -11.04 20.25 -9.02
CA GLY A 74 -9.97 21.24 -9.20
C GLY A 74 -8.64 20.89 -8.54
N SER A 75 -8.56 19.83 -7.73
CA SER A 75 -7.29 19.31 -7.20
C SER A 75 -6.90 18.02 -7.91
N ASN A 76 -5.61 17.84 -8.17
CA ASN A 76 -5.12 16.60 -8.78
C ASN A 76 -4.95 15.52 -7.72
N ARG A 77 -5.35 14.29 -8.07
CA ARG A 77 -5.07 13.08 -7.28
C ARG A 77 -4.39 12.02 -8.15
N PRO A 78 -3.36 11.31 -7.65
CA PRO A 78 -2.76 10.19 -8.37
C PRO A 78 -3.74 9.01 -8.48
N PHE A 79 -3.66 8.26 -9.57
CA PHE A 79 -4.46 7.05 -9.80
C PHE A 79 -3.68 5.99 -10.58
N TRP A 80 -4.22 4.77 -10.55
CA TRP A 80 -3.95 3.69 -11.48
C TRP A 80 -5.26 3.07 -11.99
N ASP A 81 -5.36 2.79 -13.28
CA ASP A 81 -6.45 2.06 -13.91
C ASP A 81 -5.99 1.20 -15.10
N SER A 82 -6.92 0.51 -15.75
CA SER A 82 -6.62 -0.38 -16.87
C SER A 82 -6.96 0.26 -18.21
N SER A 83 -6.00 0.31 -19.13
CA SER A 83 -6.19 0.77 -20.51
C SER A 83 -7.21 -0.02 -21.31
N VAL A 84 -7.56 -1.24 -20.87
CA VAL A 84 -8.38 -2.19 -21.62
C VAL A 84 -9.80 -2.27 -21.09
N VAL A 85 -9.97 -2.32 -19.76
CA VAL A 85 -11.27 -2.57 -19.14
C VAL A 85 -11.87 -1.35 -18.46
N GLN A 86 -11.13 -0.25 -18.34
CA GLN A 86 -11.68 0.93 -17.68
C GLN A 86 -12.84 1.53 -18.48
N SER A 87 -13.84 1.99 -17.73
CA SER A 87 -14.94 2.80 -18.23
C SER A 87 -15.25 3.86 -17.19
N SER A 88 -15.19 5.13 -17.60
CA SER A 88 -15.33 6.29 -16.70
C SER A 88 -14.32 6.29 -15.54
N GLY A 89 -13.10 5.79 -15.78
CA GLY A 89 -12.02 5.77 -14.79
C GLY A 89 -12.15 4.68 -13.72
N ALA A 90 -12.87 3.58 -14.02
CA ALA A 90 -12.93 2.40 -13.16
C ALA A 90 -12.91 1.11 -14.01
N PRO A 91 -12.30 -0.01 -13.56
CA PRO A 91 -11.74 -0.23 -12.23
C PRO A 91 -10.47 0.59 -12.00
N ALA A 92 -10.34 1.17 -10.81
CA ALA A 92 -9.21 2.01 -10.47
C ALA A 92 -8.88 1.99 -8.98
N VAL A 93 -7.63 2.35 -8.69
CA VAL A 93 -7.16 2.75 -7.37
C VAL A 93 -6.65 4.20 -7.44
N PHE A 94 -6.74 4.94 -6.35
CA PHE A 94 -6.34 6.34 -6.29
C PHE A 94 -6.05 6.76 -4.85
N ASP A 95 -5.32 7.84 -4.67
CA ASP A 95 -4.93 8.33 -3.35
C ASP A 95 -5.12 9.84 -3.22
N ASN A 96 -5.40 10.32 -2.00
CA ASN A 96 -5.31 11.73 -1.67
C ASN A 96 -4.09 11.93 -0.75
N PRO A 97 -2.92 12.30 -1.30
CA PRO A 97 -1.70 12.43 -0.52
C PRO A 97 -1.66 13.75 0.27
N THR A 98 -2.65 14.63 0.09
CA THR A 98 -2.64 15.97 0.65
C THR A 98 -3.15 15.99 2.09
N GLY A 99 -2.76 17.00 2.86
CA GLY A 99 -3.27 17.26 4.21
C GLY A 99 -4.67 17.88 4.25
N SER A 100 -5.43 17.84 3.16
CA SER A 100 -6.77 18.42 3.09
C SER A 100 -7.73 17.53 2.30
N PRO A 101 -9.02 17.50 2.65
CA PRO A 101 -10.01 16.80 1.84
C PRO A 101 -10.10 17.41 0.44
N ILE A 102 -10.22 16.56 -0.57
CA ILE A 102 -10.44 16.97 -1.96
C ILE A 102 -11.93 16.81 -2.27
N GLY A 103 -12.60 17.88 -2.70
CA GLY A 103 -13.96 17.80 -3.21
C GLY A 103 -13.95 17.17 -4.60
N CYS A 104 -14.76 16.14 -4.85
CA CYS A 104 -14.80 15.38 -6.10
C CYS A 104 -16.15 15.53 -6.83
N GLY A 105 -16.83 16.66 -6.62
CA GLY A 105 -18.16 16.92 -7.16
C GLY A 105 -19.25 16.24 -6.32
N ILE A 106 -19.42 14.93 -6.50
CA ILE A 106 -20.49 14.16 -5.83
C ILE A 106 -20.06 13.56 -4.48
N TYR A 107 -18.75 13.54 -4.20
CA TYR A 107 -18.20 13.07 -2.95
C TYR A 107 -17.00 13.90 -2.47
N VAL A 108 -16.54 13.62 -1.25
CA VAL A 108 -15.32 14.19 -0.67
C VAL A 108 -14.32 13.07 -0.44
N HIS A 109 -13.11 13.22 -0.97
CA HIS A 109 -11.99 12.31 -0.74
C HIS A 109 -11.17 12.82 0.45
N PRO A 110 -11.19 12.16 1.62
CA PRO A 110 -10.49 12.62 2.82
C PRO A 110 -8.97 12.75 2.63
N ALA A 111 -8.35 13.63 3.42
CA ALA A 111 -6.89 13.77 3.48
C ALA A 111 -6.23 12.44 3.85
N HIS A 112 -5.08 12.12 3.24
CA HIS A 112 -4.27 10.94 3.55
C HIS A 112 -5.05 9.63 3.54
N THR A 113 -5.87 9.43 2.49
CA THR A 113 -6.62 8.18 2.32
C THR A 113 -6.46 7.63 0.92
N ALA A 114 -6.14 6.34 0.83
CA ALA A 114 -6.26 5.58 -0.40
C ALA A 114 -7.73 5.20 -0.64
N GLY A 115 -8.11 5.11 -1.90
CA GLY A 115 -9.43 4.69 -2.34
C GLY A 115 -9.35 3.79 -3.57
N PHE A 116 -10.44 3.09 -3.85
CA PHE A 116 -10.58 2.26 -5.03
C PHE A 116 -12.03 2.22 -5.46
N HIS A 117 -12.26 1.96 -6.74
CA HIS A 117 -13.58 1.81 -7.31
C HIS A 117 -13.63 0.54 -8.16
N PRO A 118 -14.61 -0.35 -7.98
CA PRO A 118 -14.73 -1.57 -8.78
C PRO A 118 -15.03 -1.24 -10.25
N GLY A 119 -14.78 -2.19 -11.13
CA GLY A 119 -15.12 -2.03 -12.55
C GLY A 119 -16.59 -2.31 -12.82
N GLN A 120 -17.08 -1.89 -14.00
CA GLN A 120 -18.50 -2.04 -14.39
C GLN A 120 -18.94 -3.50 -14.58
N GLN A 121 -18.01 -4.44 -14.72
CA GLN A 121 -18.28 -5.87 -14.83
C GLN A 121 -17.97 -6.60 -13.52
N ASP A 122 -18.28 -5.94 -12.40
CA ASP A 122 -18.06 -6.42 -11.02
C ASP A 122 -16.59 -6.72 -10.69
N GLN A 123 -15.63 -6.16 -11.44
CA GLN A 123 -14.22 -6.38 -11.16
C GLN A 123 -13.83 -5.76 -9.82
N PHE A 124 -13.16 -6.53 -8.96
CA PHE A 124 -12.57 -5.98 -7.75
C PHE A 124 -11.29 -5.21 -8.09
N SER A 125 -11.21 -3.96 -7.65
CA SER A 125 -9.97 -3.19 -7.62
C SER A 125 -9.18 -3.57 -6.37
N ILE A 126 -7.87 -3.77 -6.53
CA ILE A 126 -7.02 -4.44 -5.54
C ILE A 126 -5.78 -3.60 -5.27
N TYR A 127 -5.56 -3.32 -3.99
CA TYR A 127 -4.26 -3.05 -3.41
C TYR A 127 -3.65 -4.37 -2.95
N ARG A 128 -2.51 -4.78 -3.50
CA ARG A 128 -1.80 -6.00 -3.09
C ARG A 128 -0.49 -5.66 -2.41
N PHE A 129 -0.42 -5.96 -1.12
CA PHE A 129 0.82 -6.02 -0.38
C PHE A 129 1.51 -7.39 -0.59
N THR A 130 2.81 -7.36 -0.84
CA THR A 130 3.67 -8.56 -0.85
C THR A 130 4.67 -8.43 0.28
N THR A 131 4.68 -9.40 1.20
CA THR A 131 5.59 -9.39 2.35
C THR A 131 7.04 -9.38 1.87
N PRO A 132 7.86 -8.39 2.27
CA PRO A 132 9.26 -8.31 1.81
C PRO A 132 10.16 -9.38 2.41
N SER A 133 9.75 -9.96 3.53
CA SER A 133 10.41 -11.10 4.17
C SER A 133 9.40 -11.94 4.96
N THR A 134 9.74 -13.20 5.20
CA THR A 134 8.97 -14.05 6.12
C THR A 134 8.93 -13.43 7.51
N GLY A 135 7.76 -13.44 8.14
CA GLY A 135 7.57 -12.90 9.48
C GLY A 135 6.10 -12.76 9.84
N ASN A 136 5.87 -12.26 11.05
CA ASN A 136 4.53 -11.93 11.52
C ASN A 136 4.21 -10.48 11.12
N TYR A 137 3.03 -10.27 10.55
CA TYR A 137 2.53 -8.94 10.19
C TYR A 137 1.21 -8.72 10.91
N ALA A 138 1.02 -7.51 11.46
CA ALA A 138 -0.27 -7.05 11.92
C ALA A 138 -0.86 -6.15 10.83
N LEU A 139 -2.15 -6.34 10.55
CA LEU A 139 -2.91 -5.51 9.63
C LEU A 139 -3.94 -4.72 10.43
N ASP A 140 -3.96 -3.41 10.23
CA ASP A 140 -5.02 -2.52 10.67
C ASP A 140 -5.63 -1.86 9.43
N ALA A 141 -6.95 -1.88 9.33
CA ALA A 141 -7.67 -1.39 8.16
C ALA A 141 -9.07 -0.90 8.56
N THR A 142 -9.42 0.29 8.09
CA THR A 142 -10.76 0.86 8.21
C THR A 142 -11.28 1.20 6.83
N PHE A 143 -12.52 0.84 6.55
CA PHE A 143 -13.19 1.17 5.31
C PHE A 143 -14.26 2.24 5.56
N MET A 144 -14.38 3.16 4.60
CA MET A 144 -15.47 4.14 4.56
C MET A 144 -15.97 4.29 3.13
N VAL A 145 -17.24 4.62 2.99
CA VAL A 145 -17.83 4.94 1.69
C VAL A 145 -17.42 6.35 1.30
N LEU A 146 -16.80 6.51 0.13
CA LEU A 146 -16.47 7.83 -0.40
C LEU A 146 -17.70 8.52 -0.98
N ASP A 147 -18.51 7.84 -1.80
CA ASP A 147 -19.76 8.36 -2.38
C ASP A 147 -21.00 7.83 -1.61
N PRO A 148 -21.48 8.56 -0.59
CA PRO A 148 -22.61 8.11 0.22
C PRO A 148 -23.95 8.16 -0.53
N ALA A 149 -24.04 8.89 -1.65
CA ALA A 149 -25.30 9.04 -2.39
C ALA A 149 -25.64 7.78 -3.19
N THR A 150 -24.62 7.09 -3.71
CA THR A 150 -24.77 5.81 -4.42
C THR A 150 -24.66 4.59 -3.52
N GLY A 151 -24.13 4.76 -2.31
CA GLY A 151 -23.88 3.69 -1.35
C GLY A 151 -22.48 3.09 -1.48
N GLY A 152 -22.18 2.10 -0.63
CA GLY A 152 -20.92 1.35 -0.65
C GLY A 152 -20.94 0.16 -1.60
N THR A 153 -19.75 -0.35 -1.91
CA THR A 153 -19.55 -1.67 -2.55
C THR A 153 -19.03 -2.68 -1.53
N ASP A 154 -18.97 -3.96 -1.91
CA ASP A 154 -18.39 -5.00 -1.08
C ASP A 154 -16.86 -4.83 -0.97
N VAL A 155 -16.30 -5.03 0.22
CA VAL A 155 -14.87 -4.86 0.50
C VAL A 155 -14.35 -6.05 1.28
N HIS A 156 -13.16 -6.51 0.89
CA HIS A 156 -12.56 -7.71 1.48
C HIS A 156 -11.10 -7.49 1.80
N ILE A 157 -10.68 -8.11 2.90
CA ILE A 157 -9.29 -8.33 3.23
C ILE A 157 -9.02 -9.82 3.04
N LEU A 158 -8.04 -10.14 2.20
CA LEU A 158 -7.63 -11.51 1.91
C LEU A 158 -6.19 -11.70 2.33
N ASN A 159 -5.93 -12.74 3.11
CA ASN A 159 -4.58 -13.24 3.30
C ASN A 159 -4.28 -14.29 2.23
N ASN A 160 -3.16 -14.11 1.53
CA ASN A 160 -2.75 -14.90 0.38
C ASN A 160 -1.97 -16.15 0.78
#